data_AF-A0A378BJ87-F1
#
_entry.id   AF-A0A378BJ87-F1
#
_cell.length_a   1.000
_cell.length_b   1.000
_cell.length_c   1.000
_cell.angle_alpha   90.00
_cell.angle_beta   90.00
_cell.angle_gamma   90.00
#
_symmetry.space_group_name_H-M   'P 1'
#
loop_
_entity.id
_entity.type
_entity.pdbx_description
1 polymer ?
#
loop_
_entity_poly.entity_id
_entity_poly.type
_entity_poly.pdbx_seq_one_letter_code
_entity_poly.pdbx_strand_id
1 'polypeptide(L)'
;MLGFLIYWGGIRLNLGVFFKWTSLFILLVAAGLAAGAIRAFHEAGLWNLFQDTAFDLSNVLSTHTLFGTLLEGIFGYQETPSVSEVAVYLLYLIPALVLFALPPRNNTTASRAA
;
A
#
# COMPACT_ATOMS: atom_id res chain seq x y z
N MET A 1 -5.02 33.96 -7.30
CA MET A 1 -4.97 33.74 -5.83
C MET A 1 -4.58 32.31 -5.46
N LEU A 2 -5.13 31.27 -6.12
CA LEU A 2 -4.70 29.86 -5.97
C LEU A 2 -3.18 29.64 -6.12
N GLY A 3 -2.54 30.26 -7.12
CA GLY A 3 -1.09 30.16 -7.31
C GLY A 3 -0.25 30.69 -6.15
N PHE A 4 -0.77 31.67 -5.38
CA PHE A 4 -0.07 32.21 -4.21
C PHE A 4 -0.15 31.25 -3.01
N LEU A 5 -1.30 30.59 -2.79
CA LEU A 5 -1.45 29.56 -1.77
C LEU A 5 -0.58 28.33 -2.06
N ILE A 6 -0.51 27.90 -3.33
CA ILE A 6 0.32 26.76 -3.74
C ILE A 6 1.81 27.09 -3.63
N TYR A 7 2.23 28.29 -4.07
CA TYR A 7 3.62 28.75 -3.92
C TYR A 7 4.04 28.82 -2.45
N TRP A 8 3.20 29.38 -1.58
CA TRP A 8 3.51 29.50 -0.16
C TRP A 8 3.48 28.15 0.56
N GLY A 9 2.51 27.28 0.22
CA GLY A 9 2.39 25.93 0.77
C GLY A 9 3.53 24.99 0.33
N GLY A 10 3.98 25.08 -0.92
CA GLY A 10 5.08 24.28 -1.45
C GLY A 10 6.45 24.64 -0.86
N ILE A 11 6.68 25.93 -0.57
CA ILE A 11 7.97 26.42 -0.05
C ILE A 11 8.23 26.01 1.41
N ARG A 12 7.16 25.71 2.19
CA ARG A 12 7.29 25.24 3.58
C ARG A 12 7.13 23.74 3.76
N LEU A 13 6.95 22.99 2.67
CA LEU A 13 6.70 21.57 2.73
C LEU A 13 8.03 20.84 2.96
N ASN A 14 8.14 20.14 4.09
CA ASN A 14 9.30 19.31 4.38
C ASN A 14 9.28 18.11 3.41
N LEU A 15 10.10 18.20 2.36
CA LEU A 15 10.19 17.18 1.31
C LEU A 15 10.48 15.79 1.88
N GLY A 16 11.33 15.69 2.90
CA GLY A 16 11.62 14.42 3.57
C GLY A 16 10.38 13.80 4.21
N VAL A 17 9.56 14.61 4.89
CA VAL A 17 8.29 14.14 5.48
C VAL A 17 7.27 13.79 4.39
N PHE A 18 7.16 14.62 3.36
CA PHE A 18 6.25 14.38 2.23
C PHE A 18 6.53 13.05 1.53
N PHE A 19 7.78 12.84 1.09
CA PHE A 19 8.17 11.60 0.43
C PHE A 19 8.01 10.37 1.34
N LYS A 20 8.23 10.53 2.65
CA LYS A 20 8.01 9.43 3.59
C LYS A 20 6.54 9.00 3.63
N TRP A 21 5.62 9.95 3.71
CA TRP A 21 4.19 9.65 3.74
C TRP A 21 3.64 9.15 2.40
N THR A 22 4.04 9.75 1.29
CA THR A 22 3.61 9.31 -0.04
C THR A 22 4.15 7.92 -0.37
N SER A 23 5.40 7.63 -0.02
CA SER A 23 5.98 6.29 -0.23
C SER A 23 5.26 5.25 0.62
N LEU A 24 4.99 5.55 1.90
CA LEU A 24 4.21 4.67 2.76
C LEU A 24 2.82 4.39 2.19
N PHE A 25 2.14 5.41 1.68
CA PHE A 25 0.86 5.28 1.00
C PHE A 25 0.96 4.38 -0.23
N ILE A 26 1.97 4.58 -1.09
CA ILE A 26 2.19 3.76 -2.29
C ILE A 26 2.43 2.29 -1.92
N LEU A 27 3.18 2.00 -0.86
CA LEU A 27 3.41 0.64 -0.39
C LEU A 27 2.12 -0.07 0.03
N LEU A 28 1.23 0.64 0.74
CA LEU A 28 -0.08 0.11 1.14
C LEU A 28 -0.96 -0.20 -0.08
N VAL A 29 -1.01 0.71 -1.04
CA VAL A 29 -1.76 0.52 -2.30
C VAL A 29 -1.21 -0.66 -3.09
N ALA A 30 0.11 -0.77 -3.21
CA ALA A 30 0.75 -1.88 -3.91
C ALA A 30 0.48 -3.23 -3.24
N ALA A 31 0.45 -3.28 -1.91
CA ALA A 31 0.06 -4.49 -1.17
C ALA A 31 -1.38 -4.91 -1.49
N GLY A 32 -2.31 -3.93 -1.53
CA GLY A 32 -3.70 -4.14 -1.91
C GLY A 32 -3.86 -4.71 -3.32
N LEU A 33 -3.12 -4.16 -4.28
CA LEU A 33 -3.09 -4.66 -5.66
C LEU A 33 -2.54 -6.08 -5.75
N ALA A 34 -1.51 -6.41 -4.97
CA ALA A 34 -0.95 -7.76 -4.93
C ALA A 34 -1.96 -8.79 -4.41
N ALA A 35 -2.70 -8.45 -3.34
CA ALA A 35 -3.80 -9.29 -2.84
C ALA A 35 -4.92 -9.42 -3.88
N GLY A 36 -5.32 -8.32 -4.52
CA GLY A 36 -6.31 -8.33 -5.60
C GLY A 36 -5.92 -9.21 -6.80
N ALA A 37 -4.63 -9.31 -7.12
CA ALA A 37 -4.14 -10.21 -8.16
C ALA A 37 -4.31 -11.69 -7.80
N ILE A 38 -4.11 -12.06 -6.52
CA ILE A 38 -4.38 -13.43 -6.03
C ILE A 38 -5.86 -13.75 -6.14
N ARG A 39 -6.73 -12.81 -5.78
CA ARG A 39 -8.17 -12.94 -5.97
C ARG A 39 -8.52 -13.15 -7.45
N ALA A 40 -7.92 -12.40 -8.37
CA ALA A 40 -8.11 -12.63 -9.80
C ALA A 40 -7.61 -14.02 -10.25
N PHE A 41 -6.57 -14.58 -9.64
CA PHE A 41 -6.14 -15.96 -9.90
C PHE A 41 -7.10 -17.02 -9.36
N HIS A 42 -7.74 -16.76 -8.21
CA HIS A 42 -8.85 -17.58 -7.71
C HIS A 42 -10.05 -17.54 -8.67
N GLU A 43 -10.46 -16.33 -9.08
CA GLU A 43 -11.56 -16.13 -10.03
C GLU A 43 -11.30 -16.78 -11.39
N ALA A 44 -10.04 -16.77 -11.86
CA ALA A 44 -9.60 -17.42 -13.08
C ALA A 44 -9.39 -18.94 -12.93
N GLY A 45 -9.51 -19.50 -11.72
CA GLY A 45 -9.27 -20.91 -11.43
C GLY A 45 -7.80 -21.36 -11.53
N LEU A 46 -6.86 -20.43 -11.67
CA LEU A 46 -5.42 -20.70 -11.79
C LEU A 46 -4.76 -21.02 -10.44
N TRP A 47 -5.35 -20.54 -9.35
CA TRP A 47 -4.87 -20.77 -7.98
C TRP A 47 -6.08 -20.93 -7.07
N ASN A 48 -6.25 -22.08 -6.42
CA ASN A 48 -7.42 -22.33 -5.54
C ASN A 48 -7.00 -22.81 -4.14
N LEU A 49 -5.76 -22.51 -3.74
CA LEU A 49 -5.22 -22.86 -2.43
C LEU A 49 -5.57 -21.76 -1.42
N PHE A 50 -6.07 -22.15 -0.25
CA PHE A 50 -6.41 -21.25 0.87
C PHE A 50 -7.45 -20.17 0.52
N GLN A 51 -8.50 -20.56 -0.21
CA GLN A 51 -9.62 -19.69 -0.57
C GLN A 51 -10.62 -19.47 0.58
N ASP A 52 -10.46 -20.18 1.71
CA ASP A 52 -11.28 -19.95 2.89
C ASP A 52 -11.21 -18.48 3.33
N THR A 53 -12.36 -17.96 3.77
CA THR A 53 -12.46 -16.59 4.28
C THR A 53 -11.60 -16.43 5.51
N ALA A 54 -10.67 -15.48 5.50
CA ALA A 54 -9.81 -15.19 6.64
C ALA A 54 -10.61 -14.50 7.76
N PHE A 55 -11.33 -13.44 7.40
CA PHE A 55 -12.16 -12.64 8.32
C PHE A 55 -13.35 -12.07 7.55
N ASP A 56 -14.48 -11.86 8.23
CA ASP A 56 -15.68 -11.23 7.67
C ASP A 56 -15.91 -9.87 8.34
N LEU A 57 -15.70 -8.80 7.58
CA LEU A 57 -15.89 -7.40 8.01
C LEU A 57 -17.16 -6.77 7.43
N SER A 58 -18.00 -7.54 6.71
CA SER A 58 -19.20 -7.03 6.05
C SER A 58 -20.14 -6.29 7.00
N ASN A 59 -20.19 -6.73 8.25
CA ASN A 59 -21.05 -6.17 9.29
C ASN A 59 -20.56 -4.84 9.88
N VAL A 60 -19.30 -4.47 9.66
CA VAL A 60 -18.69 -3.23 10.18
C VAL A 60 -18.41 -2.24 9.06
N LEU A 61 -17.85 -2.71 7.95
CA LEU A 61 -17.43 -1.88 6.84
C LEU A 61 -17.68 -2.58 5.51
N SER A 62 -18.90 -2.41 5.00
CA SER A 62 -19.29 -2.94 3.70
C SER A 62 -18.82 -2.06 2.53
N THR A 63 -18.25 -2.71 1.53
CA THR A 63 -17.93 -2.28 0.17
C THR A 63 -19.16 -1.80 -0.61
N HIS A 64 -20.39 -2.12 -0.18
CA HIS A 64 -21.61 -1.53 -0.73
C HIS A 64 -21.84 -0.06 -0.33
N THR A 65 -21.09 0.44 0.64
CA THR A 65 -21.08 1.86 0.99
C THR A 65 -20.09 2.63 0.13
N LEU A 66 -20.35 3.92 -0.13
CA LEU A 66 -19.42 4.78 -0.89
C LEU A 66 -17.99 4.75 -0.33
N PHE A 67 -17.87 4.69 1.00
CA PHE A 67 -16.57 4.63 1.66
C PHE A 67 -15.87 3.29 1.44
N GLY A 68 -16.61 2.19 1.53
CA GLY A 68 -16.09 0.84 1.26
C GLY A 68 -15.63 0.68 -0.18
N THR A 69 -16.41 1.13 -1.16
CA THR A 69 -16.02 1.07 -2.59
C THR A 69 -14.76 1.90 -2.87
N LEU A 70 -14.60 3.06 -2.22
CA LEU A 70 -13.37 3.86 -2.34
C LEU A 70 -12.17 3.14 -1.73
N LEU A 71 -12.33 2.49 -0.58
CA LEU A 71 -11.27 1.70 0.05
C LEU A 71 -10.90 0.48 -0.78
N GLU A 72 -11.89 -0.22 -1.36
CA GLU A 72 -11.64 -1.31 -2.30
C GLU A 72 -10.84 -0.80 -3.50
N GLY A 73 -11.26 0.31 -4.11
CA GLY A 73 -10.59 0.86 -5.29
C GLY A 73 -9.17 1.39 -5.01
N ILE A 74 -8.95 2.01 -3.86
CA ILE A 74 -7.66 2.65 -3.54
C ILE A 74 -6.69 1.67 -2.89
N PHE A 75 -7.16 0.88 -1.92
CA PHE A 75 -6.31 0.03 -1.08
C PHE A 75 -6.50 -1.47 -1.32
N GLY A 76 -7.34 -1.87 -2.27
CA GLY A 76 -7.65 -3.28 -2.51
C GLY A 76 -8.39 -3.94 -1.33
N TYR A 77 -9.07 -3.14 -0.50
CA TYR A 77 -9.86 -3.64 0.63
C TYR A 77 -10.96 -4.58 0.16
N GLN A 78 -11.17 -5.68 0.88
CA GLN A 78 -12.37 -6.50 0.74
C GLN A 78 -13.01 -6.83 2.09
N GLU A 79 -14.33 -6.99 2.07
CA GLU A 79 -15.12 -7.36 3.26
C GLU A 79 -14.82 -8.79 3.71
N THR A 80 -14.54 -9.68 2.77
CA THR A 80 -14.33 -11.12 2.98
C THR A 80 -13.06 -11.62 2.28
N PRO A 81 -11.87 -11.12 2.66
CA PRO A 81 -10.62 -11.53 2.02
C PRO A 81 -10.31 -13.00 2.32
N SER A 82 -9.76 -13.70 1.33
CA SER A 82 -9.29 -15.07 1.55
C SER A 82 -7.98 -15.11 2.34
N VAL A 83 -7.66 -16.27 2.92
CA VAL A 83 -6.41 -16.46 3.69
C VAL A 83 -5.17 -16.23 2.81
N SER A 84 -5.20 -16.64 1.54
CA SER A 84 -4.08 -16.40 0.61
C SER A 84 -3.91 -14.92 0.27
N GLU A 85 -5.00 -14.16 0.12
CA GLU A 85 -4.97 -12.71 -0.10
C GLU A 85 -4.30 -11.99 1.08
N VAL A 86 -4.71 -12.31 2.32
CA VAL A 86 -4.11 -11.74 3.52
C VAL A 86 -2.64 -12.12 3.64
N ALA A 87 -2.30 -13.38 3.35
CA ALA A 87 -0.92 -13.85 3.39
C ALA A 87 -0.04 -13.09 2.41
N VAL A 88 -0.48 -12.91 1.15
CA VAL A 88 0.28 -12.17 0.13
C VAL A 88 0.38 -10.68 0.47
N TYR A 89 -0.70 -10.09 0.98
CA TYR A 89 -0.69 -8.71 1.47
C TYR A 89 0.42 -8.50 2.51
N LEU A 90 0.47 -9.35 3.55
CA LEU A 90 1.47 -9.24 4.62
C LEU A 90 2.87 -9.62 4.15
N LEU A 91 2.99 -10.64 3.30
CA LEU A 91 4.26 -11.08 2.73
C LEU A 91 4.91 -9.99 1.87
N TYR A 92 4.12 -9.14 1.22
CA TYR A 92 4.61 -7.98 0.50
C TYR A 92 4.85 -6.79 1.44
N LEU A 93 3.86 -6.44 2.27
CA LEU A 93 3.88 -5.21 3.06
C LEU A 93 4.95 -5.24 4.15
N ILE A 94 5.10 -6.34 4.89
CA ILE A 94 6.05 -6.41 6.02
C ILE A 94 7.49 -6.20 5.54
N PRO A 95 8.02 -6.96 4.55
CA PRO A 95 9.36 -6.72 4.04
C PRO A 95 9.53 -5.32 3.44
N ALA A 96 8.52 -4.82 2.72
CA ALA A 96 8.59 -3.48 2.13
C ALA A 96 8.69 -2.39 3.21
N LEU A 97 7.91 -2.49 4.29
CA LEU A 97 7.99 -1.57 5.42
C LEU A 97 9.32 -1.67 6.17
N VAL A 98 9.84 -2.89 6.36
CA VAL A 98 11.16 -3.10 6.98
C VAL A 98 12.24 -2.45 6.13
N LEU A 99 12.25 -2.69 4.82
CA LEU A 99 13.21 -2.08 3.88
C LEU A 99 13.08 -0.56 3.84
N PHE A 100 11.86 -0.04 3.92
CA PHE A 100 11.60 1.39 3.95
C PHE A 100 12.04 2.07 5.25
N ALA A 101 11.94 1.37 6.38
CA ALA A 101 12.35 1.87 7.69
C ALA A 101 13.86 1.75 7.96
N LEU A 102 14.57 0.91 7.19
CA LEU A 102 16.02 0.78 7.31
C LEU A 102 16.71 2.12 6.97
N PRO A 103 17.74 2.52 7.74
CA PRO A 103 18.50 3.73 7.44
C PRO A 103 19.09 3.64 6.03
N PRO A 104 19.07 4.74 5.25
CA PRO A 104 19.81 4.79 3.99
C PRO A 104 21.27 4.43 4.27
N ARG A 105 21.82 3.49 3.52
CA ARG A 105 23.26 3.24 3.57
C ARG A 105 23.95 4.51 3.10
N ASN A 106 24.61 5.19 4.03
CA ASN A 106 25.48 6.32 3.72
C ASN A 106 26.59 5.78 2.81
N ASN A 107 26.45 5.96 1.50
CA ASN A 107 27.53 5.70 0.55
C ASN A 107 28.56 6.83 0.70
N THR A 108 29.27 6.84 1.84
CA THR A 108 30.43 7.68 2.07
C THR A 108 31.66 7.01 1.45
N THR A 109 31.63 6.76 0.13
CA THR A 109 32.78 6.32 -0.67
C THR A 109 32.37 6.57 -2.14
N ALA A 110 32.95 7.44 -2.96
CA ALA A 110 34.29 8.00 -2.99
C ALA A 110 34.25 9.49 -3.43
N SER A 111 34.63 10.39 -2.53
CA SER A 111 35.25 11.66 -2.91
C SER A 111 36.65 11.68 -2.28
N ARG A 112 37.46 10.72 -2.72
CA ARG A 112 38.88 10.65 -2.36
C ARG A 112 39.65 9.90 -3.45
N ALA A 113 39.74 10.53 -4.61
CA ALA A 113 40.73 10.34 -5.68
C ALA A 113 40.26 11.20 -6.86
N ALA A 114 41.02 12.12 -7.43
CA ALA A 114 42.34 12.69 -7.15
C ALA A 114 42.38 14.06 -7.83
#